data_AF-A0A6L9F354-F1
#
_entry.id   AF-A0A6L9F354-F1
#
_cell.length_a   1.000
_cell.length_b   1.000
_cell.length_c   1.000
_cell.angle_alpha   90.00
_cell.angle_beta   90.00
_cell.angle_gamma   90.00
#
_symmetry.space_group_name_H-M   'P 1'
#
loop_
_entity.id
_entity.type
_entity.pdbx_description
1 polymer ?
#
loop_
_entity_poly.entity_id
_entity_poly.type
_entity_poly.pdbx_seq_one_letter_code
_entity_poly.pdbx_strand_id
1 'polypeptide(L)'
;MNKIKYIIISFFILTFVSCKAQNSIENKETPQVWYSYNTEGELGSCTFYKDKIVFKSPITSESEKSVSVTYIEKRLNTQHLIVRNDLKKPPYAVIKIEKGASILKMSSVITGSSVSSLEESFKENTPPAWMSLIERHWYTKEKTDRLEKAPGLDELKREDLLTSLQWRPPLSEKLQQYLEDTKNERPFMIYRFVENYRNQKLVELGYNPYKRVIYNLHKKFEDDEEIMKLLNEEIKF
;
A
#
# COMPACT_ATOMS: atom_id res chain seq x y z
N MET A 1 30.83 23.79 61.88
CA MET A 1 31.62 23.52 60.65
C MET A 1 31.08 22.39 59.76
N ASN A 2 29.86 21.86 59.95
CA ASN A 2 29.36 20.69 59.20
C ASN A 2 28.24 20.95 58.18
N LYS A 3 27.71 22.18 58.06
CA LYS A 3 26.57 22.44 57.14
C LYS A 3 26.98 22.80 55.70
N ILE A 4 28.21 23.27 55.49
CA ILE A 4 28.69 23.70 54.16
C ILE A 4 29.12 22.51 53.27
N LYS A 5 29.52 21.37 53.88
CA LYS A 5 29.93 20.17 53.13
C LYS A 5 28.78 19.45 52.41
N TYR A 6 27.55 19.56 52.90
CA TYR A 6 26.40 18.87 52.27
C TYR A 6 25.84 19.62 51.05
N ILE A 7 26.01 20.93 50.96
CA ILE A 7 25.48 21.73 49.83
C ILE A 7 26.27 21.48 48.54
N ILE A 8 27.60 21.28 48.64
CA ILE A 8 28.45 21.03 47.46
C ILE A 8 28.22 19.63 46.89
N ILE A 9 27.90 18.64 47.73
CA ILE A 9 27.60 17.28 47.28
C ILE A 9 26.22 17.20 46.59
N SER A 10 25.22 17.95 47.06
CA SER A 10 23.91 18.00 46.38
C SER A 10 23.95 18.69 45.01
N PHE A 11 24.83 19.69 44.81
CA PHE A 11 24.95 20.35 43.51
C PHE A 11 25.64 19.47 42.45
N PHE A 12 26.56 18.60 42.87
CA PHE A 12 27.25 17.66 41.96
C PHE A 12 26.34 16.49 41.53
N ILE A 13 25.39 16.06 42.36
CA ILE A 13 24.44 15.00 41.99
C ILE A 13 23.37 15.52 41.03
N LEU A 14 22.98 16.80 41.12
CA LEU A 14 22.02 17.42 40.19
C LEU A 14 22.55 17.60 38.77
N THR A 15 23.86 17.84 38.58
CA THR A 15 24.43 17.99 37.23
C THR A 15 24.60 16.66 36.49
N PHE A 16 24.81 15.54 37.19
CA PHE A 16 24.87 14.22 36.55
C PHE A 16 23.50 13.65 36.13
N VAL A 17 22.41 14.12 36.74
CA VAL A 17 21.04 13.71 36.33
C VAL A 17 20.54 14.56 35.15
N SER A 18 20.95 15.82 35.03
CA SER A 18 20.60 16.67 33.89
C SER A 18 21.32 16.31 32.59
N CYS A 19 22.51 15.69 32.64
CA CYS A 19 23.21 15.27 31.42
C CYS A 19 22.64 14.01 30.75
N LYS A 20 21.80 13.20 31.43
CA LYS A 20 21.14 12.05 30.80
C LYS A 20 19.81 12.40 30.12
N ALA A 21 19.22 13.56 30.42
CA ALA A 21 17.99 14.02 29.77
C ALA A 21 18.25 14.76 28.44
N GLN A 22 19.51 15.10 28.15
CA GLN A 22 19.92 15.81 26.94
C GLN A 22 20.63 14.91 25.92
N ASN A 23 20.60 13.60 26.13
CA ASN A 23 20.47 12.67 25.01
C ASN A 23 19.00 12.67 24.63
N SER A 24 18.54 13.80 24.06
CA SER A 24 17.49 13.73 23.06
C SER A 24 18.04 12.77 22.02
N ILE A 25 17.65 11.50 22.17
CA ILE A 25 17.56 10.54 21.11
C ILE A 25 16.71 11.29 20.09
N GLU A 26 17.37 12.03 19.20
CA GLU A 26 16.96 12.11 17.82
C GLU A 26 16.81 10.65 17.43
N ASN A 27 15.62 10.10 17.66
CA ASN A 27 15.13 8.97 16.92
C ASN A 27 15.14 9.51 15.49
N LYS A 28 16.31 9.41 14.84
CA LYS A 28 16.42 9.29 13.40
C LYS A 28 15.68 7.99 13.12
N GLU A 29 14.35 8.07 13.12
CA GLU A 29 13.47 7.01 12.67
C GLU A 29 14.04 6.61 11.33
N THR A 30 14.64 5.43 11.30
CA THR A 30 15.28 4.94 10.08
C THR A 30 14.14 4.85 9.06
N PRO A 31 14.27 5.50 7.89
CA PRO A 31 13.18 5.55 6.93
C PRO A 31 12.65 4.15 6.66
N GLN A 32 11.37 3.91 6.97
CA GLN A 32 10.79 2.59 6.78
C GLN A 32 10.60 2.35 5.29
N VAL A 33 11.23 1.28 4.79
CA VAL A 33 11.10 0.84 3.40
C VAL A 33 10.00 -0.19 3.29
N TRP A 34 9.13 0.00 2.31
CA TRP A 34 8.04 -0.88 1.95
C TRP A 34 8.19 -1.33 0.50
N TYR A 35 7.68 -2.51 0.16
CA TYR A 35 7.88 -3.14 -1.14
C TYR A 35 6.56 -3.50 -1.80
N SER A 36 6.47 -3.46 -3.11
CA SER A 36 5.27 -3.94 -3.82
C SER A 36 5.66 -4.56 -5.14
N TYR A 37 4.91 -5.57 -5.55
CA TYR A 37 5.07 -6.21 -6.85
C TYR A 37 4.29 -5.43 -7.91
N ASN A 38 4.86 -5.27 -9.10
CA ASN A 38 4.10 -4.89 -10.29
C ASN A 38 3.38 -6.11 -10.89
N THR A 39 2.66 -5.91 -12.00
CA THR A 39 1.95 -6.97 -12.72
C THR A 39 2.88 -8.05 -13.29
N GLU A 40 4.16 -7.73 -13.49
CA GLU A 40 5.19 -8.65 -14.00
C GLU A 40 5.94 -9.40 -12.88
N GLY A 41 5.51 -9.20 -11.63
CA GLY A 41 6.09 -9.81 -10.45
C GLY A 41 7.43 -9.21 -10.03
N GLU A 42 7.75 -8.00 -10.49
CA GLU A 42 8.97 -7.29 -10.13
C GLU A 42 8.77 -6.38 -8.93
N LEU A 43 9.79 -6.28 -8.09
CA LEU A 43 9.71 -5.62 -6.80
C LEU A 43 10.13 -4.14 -6.86
N GLY A 44 9.16 -3.24 -6.68
CA GLY A 44 9.41 -1.83 -6.41
C GLY A 44 9.51 -1.55 -4.91
N SER A 45 9.98 -0.35 -4.55
CA SER A 45 10.02 0.11 -3.15
C SER A 45 9.46 1.52 -2.96
N CYS A 46 8.99 1.77 -1.75
CA CYS A 46 8.53 3.06 -1.26
C CYS A 46 9.24 3.32 0.06
N THR A 47 9.88 4.49 0.19
CA THR A 47 10.56 4.89 1.42
C THR A 47 9.92 6.17 1.95
N PHE A 48 9.48 6.14 3.20
CA PHE A 48 8.90 7.29 3.88
C PHE A 48 9.98 8.08 4.63
N TYR A 49 10.08 9.36 4.30
CA TYR A 49 10.86 10.35 5.03
C TYR A 49 9.90 11.33 5.72
N LYS A 50 10.44 12.23 6.55
CA LYS A 50 9.65 13.24 7.27
C LYS A 50 8.84 14.15 6.34
N ASP A 51 9.42 14.53 5.20
CA ASP A 51 8.95 15.56 4.28
C ASP A 51 8.62 15.03 2.88
N LYS A 52 8.86 13.73 2.61
CA LYS A 52 8.67 13.15 1.28
C LYS A 52 8.51 11.64 1.30
N ILE A 53 8.00 11.13 0.19
CA ILE A 53 7.86 9.72 -0.13
C ILE A 53 8.64 9.47 -1.41
N VAL A 54 9.56 8.51 -1.38
CA VAL A 54 10.41 8.15 -2.52
C VAL A 54 9.98 6.79 -3.04
N PHE A 55 9.50 6.76 -4.28
CA PHE A 55 9.15 5.55 -5.00
C PHE A 55 10.30 5.17 -5.93
N LYS A 56 10.72 3.91 -5.88
CA LYS A 56 11.68 3.34 -6.81
C LYS A 56 11.02 2.19 -7.53
N SER A 57 10.85 2.32 -8.84
CA SER A 57 10.39 1.22 -9.67
C SER A 57 11.44 0.11 -9.73
N PRO A 58 11.03 -1.16 -9.94
CA PRO A 58 11.97 -2.23 -10.23
C PRO A 58 12.84 -1.89 -11.45
N ILE A 59 14.05 -2.42 -11.48
CA ILE A 59 14.90 -2.39 -12.69
C ILE A 59 14.34 -3.46 -13.61
N THR A 60 13.83 -3.07 -14.77
CA THR A 60 13.52 -4.03 -15.84
C THR A 60 14.72 -4.12 -16.78
N SER A 61 14.82 -5.21 -17.56
CA SER A 61 15.86 -5.33 -18.60
C SER A 61 15.81 -4.22 -19.66
N GLU A 62 14.70 -3.48 -19.72
CA GLU A 62 14.41 -2.48 -20.76
C GLU A 62 14.37 -1.03 -20.23
N SER A 63 14.49 -0.80 -18.92
CA SER A 63 14.43 0.57 -18.38
C SER A 63 15.37 0.83 -17.20
N GLU A 64 15.98 2.02 -17.19
CA GLU A 64 16.71 2.53 -16.04
C GLU A 64 15.77 2.75 -14.84
N LYS A 65 16.34 2.75 -13.63
CA LYS A 65 15.60 3.02 -12.39
C LYS A 65 14.83 4.34 -12.50
N SER A 66 13.50 4.25 -12.62
CA SER A 66 12.66 5.43 -12.41
C SER A 66 12.48 5.66 -10.92
N VAL A 67 12.96 6.81 -10.45
CA VAL A 67 12.74 7.31 -9.09
C VAL A 67 11.71 8.42 -9.18
N SER A 68 10.59 8.26 -8.48
CA SER A 68 9.59 9.32 -8.32
C SER A 68 9.60 9.82 -6.89
N VAL A 69 9.65 11.13 -6.71
CA VAL A 69 9.60 11.78 -5.40
C VAL A 69 8.27 12.49 -5.28
N THR A 70 7.61 12.31 -4.13
CA THR A 70 6.36 12.96 -3.79
C THR A 70 6.54 13.66 -2.45
N TYR A 71 6.43 14.99 -2.43
CA TYR A 71 6.66 15.80 -1.23
C TYR A 71 5.41 15.82 -0.35
N ILE A 72 5.58 15.78 0.97
CA ILE A 72 4.50 15.88 1.94
C ILE A 72 4.33 17.35 2.30
N GLU A 73 3.20 17.93 1.90
CA GLU A 73 2.88 19.33 2.14
C GLU A 73 2.17 19.51 3.48
N LYS A 74 1.25 18.60 3.81
CA LYS A 74 0.42 18.71 5.01
C LYS A 74 -0.07 17.35 5.49
N ARG A 75 -0.16 17.17 6.80
CA ARG A 75 -0.89 16.05 7.42
C ARG A 75 -2.28 16.52 7.81
N LEU A 76 -3.31 15.91 7.23
CA LEU A 76 -4.71 16.23 7.52
C LEU A 76 -5.20 15.49 8.76
N ASN A 77 -4.81 14.22 8.89
CA ASN A 77 -5.08 13.40 10.08
C ASN A 77 -4.06 12.25 10.17
N THR A 78 -4.33 11.23 11.00
CA THR A 78 -3.46 10.07 11.20
C THR A 78 -3.24 9.26 9.92
N GLN A 79 -4.23 9.25 9.01
CA GLN A 79 -4.24 8.42 7.80
C GLN A 79 -4.14 9.23 6.50
N HIS A 80 -4.36 10.54 6.51
CA HIS A 80 -4.44 11.35 5.30
C HIS A 80 -3.35 12.42 5.23
N LEU A 81 -2.67 12.48 4.09
CA LEU A 81 -1.64 13.47 3.78
C LEU A 81 -1.99 14.20 2.48
N ILE A 82 -1.75 15.51 2.43
CA ILE A 82 -1.61 16.23 1.18
C ILE A 82 -0.17 16.10 0.72
N VAL A 83 -0.03 15.69 -0.54
CA VAL A 83 1.27 15.52 -1.18
C VAL A 83 1.32 16.25 -2.51
N ARG A 84 2.54 16.57 -2.95
CA ARG A 84 2.84 17.19 -4.24
C ARG A 84 3.78 16.32 -5.07
N ASN A 85 3.45 16.12 -6.34
CA ASN A 85 4.30 15.49 -7.33
C ASN A 85 4.28 16.33 -8.62
N ASP A 86 5.38 17.05 -8.88
CA ASP A 86 5.47 18.01 -10.00
C ASP A 86 5.39 17.35 -11.38
N LEU A 87 5.54 16.01 -11.45
CA LEU A 87 5.38 15.24 -12.68
C LEU A 87 3.91 14.89 -12.99
N LYS A 88 2.98 15.15 -12.06
CA LYS A 88 1.56 14.87 -12.23
C LYS A 88 0.78 16.14 -12.54
N LYS A 89 -0.30 16.00 -13.30
CA LYS A 89 -1.28 17.06 -13.56
C LYS A 89 -2.68 16.52 -13.21
N PRO A 90 -3.36 17.06 -12.19
CA PRO A 90 -2.89 18.14 -11.31
C PRO A 90 -1.80 17.66 -10.32
N PRO A 91 -0.95 18.56 -9.79
CA PRO A 91 0.27 18.17 -9.07
C PRO A 91 0.04 17.78 -7.60
N TYR A 92 -1.10 18.12 -7.00
CA TYR A 92 -1.40 17.77 -5.62
C TYR A 92 -2.39 16.63 -5.52
N ALA A 93 -2.25 15.83 -4.45
CA ALA A 93 -3.20 14.78 -4.10
C ALA A 93 -3.35 14.64 -2.59
N VAL A 94 -4.53 14.22 -2.15
CA VAL A 94 -4.73 13.63 -0.83
C VAL A 94 -4.46 12.13 -0.95
N ILE A 95 -3.46 11.63 -0.24
CA ILE A 95 -3.22 10.19 -0.13
C ILE A 95 -3.74 9.67 1.20
N LYS A 96 -4.42 8.53 1.15
CA LYS A 96 -4.79 7.72 2.32
C LYS A 96 -3.71 6.68 2.55
N ILE A 97 -3.31 6.53 3.81
CA ILE A 97 -2.27 5.61 4.27
C ILE A 97 -2.81 4.85 5.48
N GLU A 98 -2.93 3.53 5.35
CA GLU A 98 -3.24 2.63 6.46
C GLU A 98 -2.04 1.73 6.75
N LYS A 99 -1.41 1.94 7.91
CA LYS A 99 -0.22 1.20 8.32
C LYS A 99 -0.62 0.03 9.23
N GLY A 100 -0.55 -1.19 8.70
CA GLY A 100 -0.59 -2.42 9.49
C GLY A 100 0.81 -2.91 9.88
N ALA A 101 0.88 -4.06 10.56
CA ALA A 101 2.14 -4.65 11.02
C ALA A 101 3.05 -5.08 9.85
N SER A 102 2.47 -5.78 8.86
CA SER A 102 3.22 -6.35 7.73
C SER A 102 2.84 -5.77 6.37
N ILE A 103 1.75 -4.99 6.33
CA ILE A 103 1.12 -4.44 5.13
C ILE A 103 0.81 -2.96 5.36
N LEU A 104 1.16 -2.13 4.39
CA LEU A 104 0.79 -0.72 4.26
C LEU A 104 -0.14 -0.59 3.05
N LYS A 105 -1.32 -0.02 3.24
CA LYS A 105 -2.24 0.31 2.13
C LYS A 105 -2.11 1.78 1.80
N MET A 106 -2.04 2.09 0.50
CA MET A 106 -1.96 3.47 0.04
C MET A 106 -2.79 3.70 -1.22
N SER A 107 -3.58 4.77 -1.23
CA SER A 107 -4.38 5.21 -2.38
C SER A 107 -4.41 6.73 -2.50
N SER A 108 -4.60 7.23 -3.72
CA SER A 108 -4.91 8.65 -3.96
C SER A 108 -6.41 8.83 -3.90
N VAL A 109 -6.89 9.67 -2.98
CA VAL A 109 -8.32 9.88 -2.73
C VAL A 109 -8.84 11.00 -3.62
N ILE A 110 -8.20 12.17 -3.58
CA ILE A 110 -8.61 13.35 -4.35
C ILE A 110 -7.34 13.96 -4.95
N THR A 111 -7.43 14.49 -6.17
CA THR A 111 -6.34 15.24 -6.82
C THR A 111 -6.77 16.68 -7.08
N GLY A 112 -5.85 17.63 -7.00
CA GLY A 112 -6.18 19.05 -7.10
C GLY A 112 -4.98 19.93 -7.42
N SER A 113 -5.27 21.18 -7.79
CA SER A 113 -4.25 22.13 -8.26
C SER A 113 -3.57 22.90 -7.13
N SER A 114 -4.13 22.90 -5.91
CA SER A 114 -3.56 23.55 -4.74
C SER A 114 -3.87 22.78 -3.45
N VAL A 115 -3.12 23.10 -2.39
CA VAL A 115 -3.37 22.57 -1.04
C VAL A 115 -4.74 23.01 -0.54
N SER A 116 -5.07 24.30 -0.65
CA SER A 116 -6.34 24.85 -0.15
C SER A 116 -7.57 24.18 -0.78
N SER A 117 -7.57 23.97 -2.11
CA SER A 117 -8.70 23.32 -2.79
C SER A 117 -8.91 21.88 -2.32
N LEU A 118 -7.81 21.18 -2.02
CA LEU A 118 -7.87 19.80 -1.52
C LEU A 118 -8.41 19.73 -0.09
N GLU A 119 -8.07 20.70 0.77
CA GLU A 119 -8.57 20.72 2.14
C GLU A 119 -10.07 20.94 2.22
N GLU A 120 -10.60 21.83 1.39
CA GLU A 120 -12.05 22.07 1.27
C GLU A 120 -12.74 20.82 0.74
N SER A 121 -12.26 20.29 -0.39
CA SER A 121 -12.82 19.09 -1.02
C SER A 121 -12.82 17.87 -0.08
N PHE A 122 -11.77 17.72 0.74
CA PHE A 122 -11.64 16.61 1.68
C PHE A 122 -12.62 16.70 2.87
N LYS A 123 -12.99 17.91 3.30
CA LYS A 123 -13.97 18.09 4.39
C LYS A 123 -15.39 17.78 3.96
N GLU A 124 -15.70 18.06 2.70
CA GLU A 124 -17.07 17.99 2.16
C GLU A 124 -17.42 16.61 1.61
N ASN A 125 -16.42 15.79 1.24
CA ASN A 125 -16.66 14.55 0.51
C ASN A 125 -16.18 13.32 1.28
N THR A 126 -17.09 12.36 1.44
CA THR A 126 -16.72 10.99 1.80
C THR A 126 -16.24 10.27 0.53
N PRO A 127 -15.06 9.64 0.53
CA PRO A 127 -14.59 8.88 -0.62
C PRO A 127 -15.59 7.78 -1.03
N PRO A 128 -15.87 7.57 -2.32
CA PRO A 128 -16.79 6.53 -2.75
C PRO A 128 -16.22 5.14 -2.42
N ALA A 129 -17.09 4.15 -2.19
CA ALA A 129 -16.67 2.84 -1.68
C ALA A 129 -15.71 2.10 -2.64
N TRP A 130 -15.86 2.34 -3.95
CA TRP A 130 -14.97 1.79 -4.97
C TRP A 130 -13.53 2.30 -4.89
N MET A 131 -13.23 3.41 -4.19
CA MET A 131 -11.84 3.85 -3.99
C MET A 131 -10.97 2.84 -3.23
N SER A 132 -11.59 1.88 -2.52
CA SER A 132 -10.84 0.75 -1.97
C SER A 132 -10.19 -0.14 -3.05
N LEU A 133 -10.68 -0.11 -4.29
CA LEU A 133 -10.16 -0.90 -5.41
C LEU A 133 -8.86 -0.35 -6.01
N ILE A 134 -8.56 0.94 -5.79
CA ILE A 134 -7.31 1.59 -6.21
C ILE A 134 -6.21 1.49 -5.16
N GLU A 135 -6.47 0.89 -4.00
CA GLU A 135 -5.51 0.74 -2.92
C GLU A 135 -4.35 -0.18 -3.34
N ARG A 136 -3.13 0.36 -3.25
CA ARG A 136 -1.91 -0.41 -3.46
C ARG A 136 -1.43 -0.96 -2.13
N HIS A 137 -1.19 -2.26 -2.11
CA HIS A 137 -0.58 -2.96 -0.99
C HIS A 137 0.95 -2.87 -1.08
N TRP A 138 1.56 -2.47 0.01
CA TRP A 138 3.01 -2.51 0.20
C TRP A 138 3.33 -3.38 1.40
N TYR A 139 4.40 -4.15 1.30
CA TYR A 139 4.79 -5.18 2.22
C TYR A 139 6.08 -4.78 2.95
N THR A 140 6.19 -5.18 4.21
CA THR A 140 7.47 -5.20 4.90
C THR A 140 8.42 -6.19 4.23
N LYS A 141 9.74 -6.01 4.43
CA LYS A 141 10.75 -6.96 3.96
C LYS A 141 10.44 -8.40 4.39
N GLU A 142 10.08 -8.60 5.66
CA GLU A 142 9.71 -9.92 6.19
C GLU A 142 8.51 -10.56 5.47
N LYS A 143 7.50 -9.76 5.10
CA LYS A 143 6.35 -10.28 4.33
C LYS A 143 6.76 -10.59 2.88
N THR A 144 7.63 -9.79 2.27
CA THR A 144 8.21 -10.05 0.95
C THR A 144 9.03 -11.35 0.95
N ASP A 145 9.93 -11.55 1.91
CA ASP A 145 10.76 -12.75 2.02
C ASP A 145 9.91 -14.02 2.24
N ARG A 146 8.78 -13.89 2.94
CA ARG A 146 7.79 -14.97 3.08
C ARG A 146 7.03 -15.25 1.78
N LEU A 147 6.65 -14.20 1.04
CA LEU A 147 5.97 -14.35 -0.25
C LEU A 147 6.89 -14.99 -1.29
N GLU A 148 8.18 -14.67 -1.31
CA GLU A 148 9.12 -15.29 -2.24
C GLU A 148 9.20 -16.82 -2.08
N LYS A 149 9.02 -17.30 -0.85
CA LYS A 149 9.03 -18.74 -0.50
C LYS A 149 7.65 -19.40 -0.56
N ALA A 150 6.60 -18.64 -0.78
CA ALA A 150 5.24 -19.15 -0.82
C ALA A 150 4.96 -19.97 -2.09
N PRO A 151 4.00 -20.92 -2.03
CA PRO A 151 3.57 -21.68 -3.20
C PRO A 151 3.09 -20.76 -4.32
N GLY A 152 3.40 -21.14 -5.56
CA GLY A 152 2.92 -20.46 -6.77
C GLY A 152 1.47 -20.82 -7.09
N LEU A 153 0.96 -20.28 -8.20
CA LEU A 153 -0.40 -20.56 -8.67
C LEU A 153 -0.54 -21.95 -9.31
N ASP A 154 0.58 -22.54 -9.73
CA ASP A 154 0.72 -23.95 -10.10
C ASP A 154 0.45 -24.90 -8.93
N GLU A 155 0.66 -24.44 -7.68
CA GLU A 155 0.48 -25.21 -6.45
C GLU A 155 -0.88 -24.94 -5.77
N LEU A 156 -1.73 -24.09 -6.35
CA LEU A 156 -3.03 -23.68 -5.79
C LEU A 156 -3.98 -24.87 -5.61
N LYS A 157 -4.54 -25.05 -4.41
CA LYS A 157 -5.54 -26.09 -4.13
C LYS A 157 -6.93 -25.70 -4.63
N ARG A 158 -7.79 -26.71 -4.81
CA ARG A 158 -9.19 -26.54 -5.25
C ARG A 158 -9.95 -25.58 -4.34
N GLU A 159 -9.92 -25.83 -3.03
CA GLU A 159 -10.67 -25.07 -2.02
C GLU A 159 -10.19 -23.62 -1.91
N ASP A 160 -8.88 -23.42 -2.05
CA ASP A 160 -8.27 -22.09 -2.05
C ASP A 160 -8.63 -21.32 -3.31
N LEU A 161 -8.70 -21.99 -4.48
CA LEU A 161 -9.19 -21.36 -5.71
C LEU A 161 -10.65 -20.94 -5.56
N LEU A 162 -11.53 -21.81 -5.08
CA LEU A 162 -12.94 -21.47 -4.82
C LEU A 162 -13.06 -20.29 -3.86
N THR A 163 -12.34 -20.31 -2.74
CA THR A 163 -12.31 -19.19 -1.78
C THR A 163 -11.83 -17.91 -2.45
N SER A 164 -10.80 -18.01 -3.28
CA SER A 164 -10.27 -16.91 -4.09
C SER A 164 -11.15 -16.53 -5.29
N LEU A 165 -12.35 -17.10 -5.46
CA LEU A 165 -13.32 -16.71 -6.49
C LEU A 165 -14.64 -16.23 -5.89
N GLN A 166 -14.90 -16.53 -4.61
CA GLN A 166 -16.08 -16.07 -3.86
C GLN A 166 -16.11 -14.55 -3.59
N TRP A 167 -15.10 -13.78 -3.99
CA TRP A 167 -15.09 -12.33 -3.85
C TRP A 167 -15.89 -11.56 -4.90
N ARG A 168 -16.43 -12.25 -5.92
CA ARG A 168 -17.17 -11.61 -7.01
C ARG A 168 -18.34 -10.74 -6.53
N PRO A 169 -19.21 -11.18 -5.58
CA PRO A 169 -20.34 -10.35 -5.15
C PRO A 169 -19.93 -9.01 -4.50
N PRO A 170 -19.06 -8.96 -3.47
CA PRO A 170 -18.67 -7.67 -2.87
C PRO A 170 -17.80 -6.81 -3.80
N LEU A 171 -17.19 -7.40 -4.83
CA LEU A 171 -16.47 -6.64 -5.85
C LEU A 171 -17.42 -6.02 -6.88
N SER A 172 -18.49 -6.73 -7.27
CA SER A 172 -19.45 -6.29 -8.28
C SER A 172 -20.07 -4.94 -7.93
N GLU A 173 -20.55 -4.77 -6.69
CA GLU A 173 -21.18 -3.52 -6.22
C GLU A 173 -20.22 -2.31 -6.37
N LYS A 174 -18.95 -2.51 -6.01
CA LYS A 174 -17.92 -1.47 -6.14
C LYS A 174 -17.57 -1.17 -7.59
N LEU A 175 -17.53 -2.19 -8.44
CA LEU A 175 -17.25 -2.02 -9.87
C LEU A 175 -18.39 -1.30 -10.59
N GLN A 176 -19.64 -1.59 -10.23
CA GLN A 176 -20.80 -0.87 -10.74
C GLN A 176 -20.76 0.60 -10.30
N GLN A 177 -20.53 0.87 -9.02
CA GLN A 177 -20.39 2.26 -8.53
C GLN A 177 -19.26 3.00 -9.25
N TYR A 178 -18.12 2.34 -9.51
CA TYR A 178 -17.03 2.93 -10.29
C TYR A 178 -17.49 3.33 -11.69
N LEU A 179 -18.19 2.44 -12.40
CA LEU A 179 -18.69 2.71 -13.75
C LEU A 179 -19.70 3.86 -13.78
N GLU A 180 -20.59 3.94 -12.79
CA GLU A 180 -21.55 5.03 -12.63
C GLU A 180 -20.84 6.37 -12.37
N ASP A 181 -19.93 6.41 -11.40
CA ASP A 181 -19.18 7.61 -11.00
C ASP A 181 -18.26 8.12 -12.12
N THR A 182 -17.63 7.22 -12.88
CA THR A 182 -16.78 7.60 -14.02
C THR A 182 -17.55 7.73 -15.33
N LYS A 183 -18.87 7.53 -15.35
CA LYS A 183 -19.68 7.53 -16.58
C LYS A 183 -19.10 6.60 -17.67
N ASN A 184 -18.66 5.42 -17.26
CA ASN A 184 -17.96 4.44 -18.09
C ASN A 184 -16.63 4.92 -18.69
N GLU A 185 -16.03 5.98 -18.16
CA GLU A 185 -14.68 6.37 -18.52
C GLU A 185 -13.67 5.37 -17.93
N ARG A 186 -12.77 4.86 -18.78
CA ARG A 186 -11.69 3.90 -18.44
C ARG A 186 -12.16 2.49 -18.03
N PRO A 187 -12.98 1.80 -18.85
CA PRO A 187 -13.46 0.45 -18.53
C PRO A 187 -12.34 -0.58 -18.36
N PHE A 188 -11.15 -0.34 -18.95
CA PHE A 188 -9.98 -1.20 -18.79
C PHE A 188 -9.50 -1.30 -17.32
N MET A 189 -9.83 -0.33 -16.46
CA MET A 189 -9.45 -0.34 -15.03
C MET A 189 -10.15 -1.45 -14.26
N ILE A 190 -11.32 -1.91 -14.72
CA ILE A 190 -12.05 -3.04 -14.13
C ILE A 190 -11.15 -4.28 -14.06
N TYR A 191 -10.49 -4.61 -15.18
CA TYR A 191 -9.58 -5.76 -15.23
C TYR A 191 -8.47 -5.65 -14.17
N ARG A 192 -7.93 -4.45 -13.96
CA ARG A 192 -6.91 -4.20 -12.93
C ARG A 192 -7.46 -4.32 -11.52
N PHE A 193 -8.68 -3.86 -11.27
CA PHE A 193 -9.32 -3.99 -9.96
C PHE A 193 -9.58 -5.44 -9.61
N VAL A 194 -10.12 -6.21 -10.56
CA VAL A 194 -10.35 -7.64 -10.44
C VAL A 194 -9.04 -8.39 -10.16
N GLU A 195 -8.01 -8.13 -10.97
CA GLU A 195 -6.71 -8.78 -10.82
C GLU A 195 -6.06 -8.45 -9.48
N ASN A 196 -6.02 -7.17 -9.08
CA ASN A 196 -5.45 -6.74 -7.82
C ASN A 196 -6.18 -7.36 -6.63
N TYR A 197 -7.51 -7.39 -6.67
CA TYR A 197 -8.33 -7.98 -5.61
C TYR A 197 -8.05 -9.48 -5.48
N ARG A 198 -8.04 -10.21 -6.60
CA ARG A 198 -7.70 -11.64 -6.62
C ARG A 198 -6.30 -11.90 -6.06
N ASN A 199 -5.31 -11.11 -6.48
CA ASN A 199 -3.94 -11.24 -6.01
C ASN A 199 -3.82 -10.98 -4.51
N GLN A 200 -4.56 -10.00 -3.97
CA GLN A 200 -4.64 -9.77 -2.53
C GLN A 200 -5.19 -11.01 -1.80
N LYS A 201 -6.27 -11.61 -2.30
CA LYS A 201 -6.85 -12.82 -1.69
C LYS A 201 -5.89 -14.01 -1.72
N LEU A 202 -5.16 -14.19 -2.80
CA LEU A 202 -4.13 -15.23 -2.90
C LEU A 202 -2.98 -15.00 -1.90
N VAL A 203 -2.55 -13.75 -1.71
CA VAL A 203 -1.55 -13.38 -0.69
C VAL A 203 -2.06 -13.61 0.74
N GLU A 204 -3.35 -13.39 1.00
CA GLU A 204 -4.01 -13.69 2.27
C GLU A 204 -4.07 -15.20 2.54
N LEU A 205 -4.31 -16.01 1.49
CA LEU A 205 -4.31 -17.47 1.51
C LEU A 205 -2.90 -18.09 1.58
N GLY A 206 -1.85 -17.27 1.54
CA GLY A 206 -0.47 -17.73 1.66
C GLY A 206 0.19 -18.14 0.34
N TYR A 207 -0.37 -17.76 -0.80
CA TYR A 207 0.20 -17.96 -2.13
C TYR A 207 0.95 -16.74 -2.64
N ASN A 208 1.86 -16.96 -3.59
CA ASN A 208 2.55 -15.91 -4.32
C ASN A 208 2.00 -15.79 -5.75
N PRO A 209 1.03 -14.88 -6.00
CA PRO A 209 0.50 -14.67 -7.35
C PRO A 209 1.49 -14.01 -8.31
N TYR A 210 2.63 -13.54 -7.80
CA TYR A 210 3.67 -12.84 -8.55
C TYR A 210 4.83 -13.75 -8.98
N LYS A 211 4.81 -15.03 -8.57
CA LYS A 211 5.84 -16.02 -8.93
C LYS A 211 5.75 -16.31 -10.43
N ARG A 212 6.85 -16.13 -11.16
CA ARG A 212 6.93 -16.40 -12.60
C ARG A 212 6.99 -17.91 -12.86
N VAL A 213 5.82 -18.55 -12.88
CA VAL A 213 5.64 -19.95 -13.27
C VAL A 213 4.70 -20.02 -14.46
N ILE A 214 4.92 -20.95 -15.39
CA ILE A 214 3.96 -21.21 -16.47
C ILE A 214 2.82 -22.00 -15.85
N TYR A 215 1.74 -21.32 -15.45
CA TYR A 215 0.55 -21.95 -14.89
C TYR A 215 -0.67 -21.61 -15.76
N ASN A 216 -1.57 -22.58 -15.89
CA ASN A 216 -2.85 -22.40 -16.56
C ASN A 216 -3.94 -23.00 -15.67
N LEU A 217 -4.69 -22.13 -14.99
CA LEU A 217 -5.77 -22.55 -14.09
C LEU A 217 -6.84 -23.35 -14.84
N HIS A 218 -7.21 -22.93 -16.06
CA HIS A 218 -8.18 -23.65 -16.89
C HIS A 218 -7.73 -25.08 -17.19
N LYS A 219 -6.44 -25.28 -17.51
CA LYS A 219 -5.92 -26.63 -17.75
C LYS A 219 -5.84 -27.47 -16.47
N LYS A 220 -5.43 -26.86 -15.35
CA LYS A 220 -5.26 -27.58 -14.08
C LYS A 220 -6.59 -28.11 -13.53
N PHE A 221 -7.67 -27.36 -13.75
CA PHE A 221 -9.00 -27.66 -13.23
C PHE A 221 -10.00 -28.01 -14.34
N GLU A 222 -9.53 -28.50 -15.49
CA GLU A 222 -10.39 -28.73 -16.67
C GLU A 222 -11.56 -29.69 -16.41
N ASP A 223 -11.36 -30.66 -15.50
CA ASP A 223 -12.37 -31.65 -15.09
C ASP A 223 -13.24 -31.18 -13.91
N ASP A 224 -13.01 -29.99 -13.34
CA ASP A 224 -13.78 -29.46 -12.22
C ASP A 224 -14.86 -28.50 -12.71
N GLU A 225 -16.07 -29.01 -12.92
CA GLU A 225 -17.20 -28.25 -13.48
C GLU A 225 -17.50 -26.96 -12.71
N GLU A 226 -17.39 -26.99 -11.38
CA GLU A 226 -17.66 -25.84 -10.51
C GLU A 226 -16.61 -24.75 -10.71
N ILE A 227 -15.33 -25.12 -10.69
CA ILE A 227 -14.22 -24.18 -10.93
C ILE A 227 -14.27 -23.65 -12.36
N MET A 228 -14.51 -24.51 -13.36
CA MET A 228 -14.56 -24.09 -14.76
C MET A 228 -15.73 -23.15 -15.03
N LYS A 229 -16.89 -23.40 -14.41
CA LYS A 229 -18.02 -22.47 -14.45
C LYS A 229 -17.61 -21.11 -13.90
N LEU A 230 -16.96 -21.07 -12.74
CA LEU A 230 -16.49 -19.81 -12.17
C LEU A 230 -15.44 -19.16 -13.09
N LEU A 231 -14.37 -19.86 -13.48
CA LEU A 231 -13.30 -19.29 -14.31
C LEU A 231 -13.78 -18.71 -15.65
N ASN A 232 -14.85 -19.29 -16.23
CA ASN A 232 -15.41 -18.84 -17.50
C ASN A 232 -16.58 -17.85 -17.36
N GLU A 233 -17.17 -17.74 -16.17
CA GLU A 233 -18.26 -16.79 -15.95
C GLU A 233 -17.74 -15.36 -16.09
N GLU A 234 -18.35 -14.64 -17.01
CA GLU A 234 -18.13 -13.21 -17.21
C GLU A 234 -18.46 -12.48 -15.90
N ILE A 235 -17.57 -11.56 -15.51
CA ILE A 235 -17.86 -10.68 -14.38
C ILE A 235 -18.92 -9.69 -14.87
N LYS A 236 -20.18 -10.01 -14.60
CA LYS A 236 -21.33 -9.16 -14.92
C LYS A 236 -21.42 -8.05 -13.88
N PHE A 237 -21.76 -6.85 -14.36
CA PHE A 237 -22.03 -5.65 -13.56
C PHE A 237 -23.50 -5.29 -13.70
#